data_AF-A0A6J6D0I3-F1
#
_entry.id   AF-A0A6J6D0I3-F1
#
_cell.length_a   1.000
_cell.length_b   1.000
_cell.length_c   1.000
_cell.angle_alpha   90.00
_cell.angle_beta   90.00
_cell.angle_gamma   90.00
#
_symmetry.space_group_name_H-M   'P 1'
#
loop_
_entity.id
_entity.type
_entity.pdbx_description
1 polymer ?
#
loop_
_entity_poly.entity_id
_entity_poly.type
_entity_poly.pdbx_seq_one_letter_code
_entity_poly.pdbx_strand_id
1 'polypeptide(L)' 'MPKIQNNSLAMVATVALVGVLASFIGLFDPSTCADVQAEGWTSCESIARDREIGSWVLLGASLLGFALSFVPRKSRK' A
#
# COMPACT_ATOMS: atom_id res chain seq x y z
N MET A 1 17.89 -21.97 -22.63
CA MET A 1 17.18 -20.68 -22.43
C MET A 1 17.05 -20.44 -20.93
N PRO A 2 17.54 -19.32 -20.38
CA PRO A 2 17.40 -19.02 -18.96
C PRO A 2 15.93 -18.86 -18.58
N LYS A 3 15.53 -19.46 -17.45
CA LYS A 3 14.17 -19.42 -16.92
C LYS A 3 13.91 -18.05 -16.29
N ILE A 4 13.09 -17.22 -16.92
CA ILE A 4 12.69 -15.92 -16.36
C ILE A 4 11.76 -16.18 -15.17
N GLN A 5 12.19 -15.81 -13.97
CA GLN A 5 11.39 -15.93 -12.75
C GLN A 5 10.52 -14.68 -12.56
N ASN A 6 9.27 -14.87 -12.16
CA ASN A 6 8.32 -13.78 -11.97
C ASN A 6 8.53 -13.10 -10.61
N ASN A 7 9.17 -11.94 -10.63
CA ASN A 7 9.54 -11.17 -9.43
C ASN A 7 8.51 -10.08 -9.07
N SER A 8 7.43 -9.96 -9.85
CA SER A 8 6.39 -8.94 -9.65
C SER A 8 5.78 -8.99 -8.24
N LEU A 9 5.61 -10.18 -7.66
CA LEU A 9 5.08 -10.32 -6.31
C LEU A 9 6.03 -9.75 -5.24
N ALA A 10 7.34 -9.91 -5.44
CA ALA A 10 8.34 -9.33 -4.54
C ALA A 10 8.33 -7.79 -4.63
N MET A 11 8.16 -7.24 -5.83
CA MET A 11 8.01 -5.80 -6.03
C MET A 11 6.73 -5.24 -5.37
N VAL A 12 5.60 -5.94 -5.49
CA VAL A 12 4.35 -5.52 -4.83
C VAL A 12 4.50 -5.57 -3.31
N ALA A 13 5.14 -6.60 -2.78
CA ALA A 13 5.37 -6.74 -1.33
C ALA A 13 6.25 -5.61 -0.77
N THR A 14 7.30 -5.20 -1.48
CA THR A 14 8.16 -4.11 -1.01
C THR A 14 7.44 -2.75 -1.06
N VAL A 15 6.66 -2.47 -2.11
CA VAL A 15 5.85 -1.24 -2.19
C VAL A 15 4.80 -1.20 -1.08
N ALA A 16 4.14 -2.33 -0.79
CA ALA A 16 3.17 -2.44 0.28
C ALA A 16 3.79 -2.22 1.67
N LEU A 17 4.98 -2.78 1.92
CA LEU A 17 5.73 -2.57 3.17
C LEU A 17 6.06 -1.08 3.41
N VAL A 18 6.52 -0.38 2.36
CA VAL A 18 6.79 1.06 2.44
C VAL A 18 5.50 1.85 2.72
N GLY A 19 4.39 1.47 2.10
CA GLY A 19 3.08 2.06 2.37
C GLY A 19 2.63 1.91 3.83
N VAL A 20 2.85 0.74 4.44
CA VAL A 20 2.56 0.50 5.86
C VAL A 20 3.43 1.38 6.77
N LEU A 21 4.73 1.50 6.48
CA LEU A 21 5.62 2.36 7.25
C LEU A 21 5.22 3.84 7.17
N ALA A 22 4.80 4.30 6.00
CA ALA A 22 4.28 5.66 5.82
C ALA A 22 3.02 5.92 6.67
N SER A 23 2.15 4.93 6.84
CA SER A 23 1.00 5.02 7.75
C SER A 23 1.41 5.14 9.22
N PHE A 24 2.46 4.43 9.64
CA PHE A 24 2.93 4.47 11.03
C PHE A 24 3.53 5.83 11.44
N ILE A 25 4.19 6.53 10.53
CA ILE A 25 4.81 7.84 10.82
C ILE A 25 3.83 9.01 10.72
N GLY A 26 2.52 8.74 10.59
CA GLY A 26 1.50 9.77 10.51
C GLY A 26 1.50 10.56 9.20
N LEU A 27 2.22 10.10 8.16
CA LEU A 27 2.22 10.76 6.84
C LEU A 27 0.80 10.85 6.27
N PHE A 28 -0.09 9.95 6.69
CA PHE A 28 -1.49 9.87 6.30
C PHE A 28 -2.49 10.38 7.35
N ASP A 29 -2.02 10.97 8.45
CA ASP A 29 -2.91 11.43 9.54
C ASP A 29 -3.61 12.75 9.16
N PRO A 30 -4.95 12.82 9.20
CA PRO A 30 -5.70 14.05 8.93
C PRO A 30 -5.31 15.21 9.85
N SER A 31 -4.82 14.95 11.07
CA SER A 31 -4.36 15.98 11.99
C SER A 31 -3.03 16.64 11.54
N THR A 32 -2.35 16.07 10.55
CA THR A 32 -1.10 16.59 9.99
C THR A 32 -1.31 17.38 8.69
N CYS A 33 -2.55 17.46 8.19
CA CYS A 33 -2.87 18.30 7.06
C CYS A 33 -2.73 19.79 7.44
N ALA A 34 -2.00 20.55 6.62
CA ALA A 34 -1.91 22.00 6.79
C ALA A 34 -3.23 22.66 6.38
N ASP A 35 -3.81 23.49 7.24
CA ASP A 35 -5.07 24.25 7.01
C ASP A 35 -5.03 25.18 5.78
N VAL A 36 -3.86 25.43 5.21
CA VAL A 36 -3.67 26.22 3.99
C VAL A 36 -3.90 25.35 2.76
N GLN A 37 -5.18 25.10 2.45
CA GLN A 37 -5.57 24.50 1.19
C GLN A 37 -5.31 25.50 0.05
N ALA A 38 -4.34 25.21 -0.82
CA ALA A 38 -4.06 26.04 -1.99
C ALA A 38 -5.23 26.00 -2.98
N GLU A 39 -5.60 27.16 -3.54
CA GLU A 39 -6.68 27.27 -4.51
C GLU A 39 -6.44 26.34 -5.72
N GLY A 40 -7.43 25.51 -6.06
CA GLY A 40 -7.32 24.50 -7.12
C GLY A 40 -6.82 23.11 -6.70
N TRP A 41 -6.46 22.92 -5.42
CA TRP A 41 -6.12 21.61 -4.86
C TRP A 41 -7.32 20.99 -4.14
N THR A 42 -7.44 19.66 -4.19
CA THR A 42 -8.49 18.90 -3.51
C THR A 42 -8.47 19.16 -1.99
N SER A 43 -9.63 19.11 -1.33
CA SER A 43 -9.72 19.43 0.09
C SER A 43 -9.00 18.43 0.97
N CYS A 44 -8.43 18.92 2.08
CA CYS A 44 -7.77 18.06 3.05
C CYS A 44 -8.73 17.00 3.60
N GLU A 45 -10.01 17.35 3.75
CA GLU A 45 -11.06 16.42 4.16
C GLU A 45 -11.30 15.29 3.13
N SER A 46 -11.33 15.60 1.83
CA SER A 46 -11.49 14.56 0.80
C SER A 46 -10.25 13.69 0.69
N ILE A 47 -9.05 14.27 0.81
CA ILE A 47 -7.79 13.51 0.87
C ILE A 47 -7.76 12.59 2.09
N ALA A 48 -8.18 13.08 3.26
CA ALA A 48 -8.22 12.29 4.48
C ALA A 48 -9.12 11.06 4.31
N ARG A 49 -10.30 11.25 3.72
CA ARG A 49 -11.25 10.17 3.46
C ARG A 49 -10.72 9.15 2.45
N ASP A 50 -10.16 9.62 1.34
CA ASP A 50 -9.58 8.75 0.31
C ASP A 50 -8.33 8.01 0.83
N ARG A 51 -7.57 8.63 1.74
CA ARG A 51 -6.41 8.03 2.42
C ARG A 51 -6.81 6.98 3.43
N GLU A 52 -7.89 7.16 4.19
CA GLU A 52 -8.39 6.13 5.10
C GLU A 52 -8.69 4.86 4.31
N ILE A 53 -9.48 4.99 3.23
CA ILE A 53 -9.83 3.87 2.35
C ILE A 53 -8.56 3.27 1.71
N GLY A 54 -7.68 4.12 1.17
CA GLY A 54 -6.43 3.69 0.55
C GLY A 54 -5.51 2.95 1.53
N SER A 55 -5.42 3.38 2.78
CA SER A 55 -4.59 2.77 3.82
C SER A 55 -5.09 1.38 4.20
N TRP A 56 -6.41 1.20 4.34
CA TRP A 56 -7.04 -0.10 4.59
C TRP A 56 -6.86 -1.06 3.41
N VAL A 57 -6.99 -0.54 2.19
CA VAL A 57 -6.76 -1.33 0.97
C VAL A 57 -5.30 -1.77 0.86
N LEU A 58 -4.34 -0.87 1.09
CA LEU A 58 -2.91 -1.18 1.05
C LEU A 58 -2.51 -2.17 2.14
N LEU A 59 -3.01 -1.99 3.37
CA LEU A 59 -2.78 -2.91 4.48
C LEU A 59 -3.38 -4.28 4.19
N GLY A 60 -4.63 -4.33 3.70
CA GLY A 60 -5.30 -5.55 3.29
C GLY A 60 -4.54 -6.29 2.18
N ALA A 61 -4.14 -5.58 1.13
CA ALA A 61 -3.36 -6.14 0.02
C ALA A 61 -1.98 -6.65 0.48
N SER A 62 -1.31 -5.93 1.38
CA SER A 62 -0.04 -6.34 2.00
C SER A 62 -0.19 -7.66 2.76
N LEU A 63 -1.19 -7.75 3.64
CA LEU A 63 -1.46 -8.95 4.43
C LEU A 63 -1.84 -10.14 3.55
N LEU A 64 -2.65 -9.91 2.51
CA LEU A 64 -3.02 -10.93 1.53
C LEU A 64 -1.80 -11.42 0.74
N GLY A 65 -0.98 -10.52 0.21
CA GLY A 65 0.23 -10.87 -0.52
C GLY A 65 1.23 -11.63 0.36
N PHE A 66 1.37 -11.22 1.62
CA PHE A 66 2.19 -11.91 2.61
C PHE A 66 1.64 -13.31 2.91
N ALA A 67 0.34 -13.45 3.20
CA ALA A 67 -0.30 -14.74 3.45
C ALA A 67 -0.17 -15.69 2.26
N LEU A 68 -0.38 -15.19 1.04
CA LEU A 68 -0.20 -15.96 -0.21
C LEU A 68 1.26 -16.38 -0.45
N SER A 69 2.23 -15.69 0.15
CA SER A 69 3.64 -16.07 0.06
C SER A 69 3.97 -17.32 0.87
N PHE A 70 3.18 -17.65 1.90
CA PHE A 70 3.32 -18.90 2.67
C PHE A 70 2.50 -20.06 2.11
N VAL A 71 1.60 -19.81 1.15
CA VAL A 71 0.84 -20.89 0.52
C VAL A 71 1.80 -21.73 -0.31
N PRO A 72 1.96 -23.03 -0.01
CA PRO A 72 2.84 -23.89 -0.77
C PRO A 72 2.34 -23.94 -2.22
N ARG A 73 3.15 -23.41 -3.14
CA ARG A 73 2.91 -23.56 -4.57
C ARG A 73 3.02 -25.04 -4.90
N LYS A 74 1.88 -25.74 -4.93
CA LYS A 74 1.80 -27.10 -5.48
C LYS A 74 2.23 -27.00 -6.94
N SER A 75 3.48 -27.35 -7.21
CA SER A 75 3.98 -27.58 -8.56
C SER A 75 3.01 -28.55 -9.20
N ARG A 76 2.19 -28.08 -10.16
CA ARG A 76 1.53 -29.00 -11.08
C ARG A 76 2.67 -29.68 -11.83
N LYS A 77 3.03 -30.88 -11.36
CA LYS A 77 3.76 -31.86 -12.18
C LYS A 77 2.84 -32.27 -13.33
#